data_AF-A0A3D0W3B0-F1
#
_entry.id   AF-A0A3D0W3B0-F1
#
_cell.length_a   1.000
_cell.length_b   1.000
_cell.length_c   1.000
_cell.angle_alpha   90.00
_cell.angle_beta   90.00
_cell.angle_gamma   90.00
#
_symmetry.space_group_name_H-M   'P 1'
#
loop_
_entity.id
_entity.type
_entity.pdbx_description
1 polymer ?
#
loop_
_entity_poly.entity_id
_entity_poly.type
_entity_poly.pdbx_seq_one_letter_code
_entity_poly.pdbx_strand_id
1 'polypeptide(L)'
;MKHYRTKKDSNDRLSLVPVTITSKAPFQKITVNPKELKQEIIGFGGAFTESSAYNLSRINKEARERAIKAYFDPVDGIGYNIGRVSIHGCDFSLGSYLYIKDYDDSLESFDISRDQSIIKLIHDAEKYAKTKIQILGSPWTPPFWMKDNHSPIQGGKLLPKYYQTWANYFVKFIEEYEKRGVSIFS
;
A
#
# COMPACT_ATOMS: atom_id res chain seq x y z
N MET A 1 -25.59 -12.60 -12.15
CA MET A 1 -24.57 -12.82 -11.11
C MET A 1 -23.24 -13.06 -11.81
N LYS A 2 -22.16 -12.35 -11.45
CA LYS A 2 -20.81 -12.69 -11.93
C LYS A 2 -20.20 -13.68 -10.94
N HIS A 3 -19.53 -14.71 -11.42
CA HIS A 3 -18.80 -15.67 -10.60
C HIS A 3 -17.37 -15.77 -11.14
N TYR A 4 -16.43 -15.33 -10.32
CA TYR A 4 -15.01 -15.43 -10.63
C TYR A 4 -14.42 -16.63 -9.89
N ARG A 5 -13.63 -17.46 -10.58
CA ARG A 5 -13.02 -18.65 -10.02
C ARG A 5 -11.51 -18.66 -10.22
N THR A 6 -10.80 -19.01 -9.17
CA THR A 6 -9.41 -19.45 -9.21
C THR A 6 -9.37 -20.85 -8.60
N LYS A 7 -8.86 -21.83 -9.35
CA LYS A 7 -8.84 -23.23 -8.90
C LYS A 7 -7.44 -23.82 -9.10
N LYS A 8 -6.91 -24.40 -8.03
CA LYS A 8 -5.65 -25.16 -8.05
C LYS A 8 -5.73 -26.30 -9.09
N ASP A 9 -4.63 -26.56 -9.78
CA ASP A 9 -4.51 -27.64 -10.76
C ASP A 9 -5.50 -27.51 -11.94
N SER A 10 -5.88 -26.27 -12.25
CA SER A 10 -6.68 -25.91 -13.43
C SER A 10 -6.12 -24.66 -14.10
N ASN A 11 -6.69 -24.27 -15.23
CA ASN A 11 -6.38 -22.99 -15.90
C ASN A 11 -7.23 -21.82 -15.39
N ASP A 12 -8.09 -22.02 -14.39
CA ASP A 12 -8.93 -20.95 -13.86
C ASP A 12 -8.08 -19.99 -13.02
N ARG A 13 -7.95 -18.74 -13.48
CA ARG A 13 -7.18 -17.66 -12.85
C ARG A 13 -8.00 -16.38 -12.88
N LEU A 14 -8.79 -16.15 -11.82
CA LEU A 14 -9.83 -15.11 -11.80
C LEU A 14 -10.74 -15.17 -13.03
N SER A 15 -11.04 -16.38 -13.49
CA SER A 15 -11.83 -16.61 -14.70
C SER A 15 -13.31 -16.36 -14.42
N LEU A 16 -14.01 -15.68 -15.33
CA LEU A 16 -15.47 -15.58 -15.27
C LEU A 16 -16.08 -16.93 -15.67
N VAL A 17 -16.81 -17.54 -14.74
CA VAL A 17 -17.43 -18.86 -14.94
C VAL A 17 -18.95 -18.69 -14.99
N PRO A 18 -19.64 -19.25 -16.00
CA PRO A 18 -21.09 -19.22 -16.05
C PRO A 18 -21.67 -20.00 -14.86
N VAL A 19 -22.71 -19.44 -14.24
CA VAL A 19 -23.44 -20.10 -13.16
C VAL A 19 -24.85 -20.38 -13.64
N THR A 20 -25.24 -21.65 -13.57
CA THR A 20 -26.62 -22.08 -13.77
C THR A 20 -27.28 -22.17 -12.40
N ILE A 21 -28.33 -21.38 -12.19
CA ILE A 21 -29.14 -21.46 -10.97
C ILE A 21 -30.03 -22.69 -11.09
N THR A 22 -29.81 -23.70 -10.23
CA THR A 22 -30.62 -24.92 -10.19
C THR A 22 -31.29 -25.06 -8.81
N SER A 23 -32.53 -25.54 -8.81
CA SER A 23 -33.35 -25.70 -7.60
C SER A 23 -33.46 -27.14 -7.10
N LYS A 24 -32.79 -28.11 -7.75
CA LYS A 24 -32.98 -29.54 -7.51
C LYS A 24 -31.65 -30.30 -7.41
N ALA A 25 -31.13 -30.41 -6.19
CA ALA A 25 -30.16 -31.41 -5.70
C ALA A 25 -29.89 -31.14 -4.19
N PRO A 26 -29.35 -32.08 -3.40
CA PRO A 26 -29.03 -31.80 -2.01
C PRO A 26 -27.84 -30.84 -1.94
N PHE A 27 -28.12 -29.54 -1.78
CA PHE A 27 -27.10 -28.52 -1.57
C PHE A 27 -27.01 -28.14 -0.11
N GLN A 28 -25.79 -27.87 0.36
CA GLN A 28 -25.61 -27.15 1.62
C GLN A 28 -26.07 -25.71 1.42
N LYS A 29 -27.09 -25.29 2.17
CA LYS A 29 -27.69 -23.97 2.01
C LYS A 29 -26.94 -22.93 2.84
N ILE A 30 -26.35 -21.95 2.17
CA ILE A 30 -25.84 -20.72 2.79
C ILE A 30 -26.87 -19.61 2.54
N THR A 31 -27.30 -18.91 3.60
CA THR A 31 -28.30 -17.84 3.51
C THR A 31 -27.69 -16.52 3.98
N VAL A 32 -27.97 -15.43 3.27
CA VAL A 32 -27.52 -14.08 3.63
C VAL A 32 -28.68 -13.32 4.28
N ASN A 33 -28.48 -12.78 5.48
CA ASN A 33 -29.45 -11.90 6.14
C ASN A 33 -29.02 -10.42 5.95
N PRO A 34 -29.62 -9.65 5.02
CA PRO A 34 -29.22 -8.27 4.77
C PRO A 34 -29.60 -7.30 5.90
N LYS A 35 -30.35 -7.75 6.92
CA LYS A 35 -30.71 -6.93 8.09
C LYS A 35 -29.67 -7.00 9.22
N GLU A 36 -28.77 -7.98 9.18
CA GLU A 36 -27.70 -8.14 10.16
C GLU A 36 -26.39 -7.55 9.64
N LEU A 37 -26.22 -6.24 9.83
CA LEU A 37 -25.02 -5.53 9.43
C LEU A 37 -23.82 -5.84 10.34
N LYS A 38 -22.62 -5.75 9.78
CA LYS A 38 -21.33 -5.87 10.48
C LYS A 38 -20.49 -4.62 10.19
N GLN A 39 -19.17 -4.75 10.14
CA GLN A 39 -18.27 -3.63 9.84
C GLN A 39 -18.41 -3.15 8.39
N GLU A 40 -18.13 -1.86 8.19
CA GLU A 40 -17.86 -1.30 6.86
C GLU A 40 -16.49 -1.75 6.36
N ILE A 41 -16.39 -2.07 5.08
CA ILE A 41 -15.13 -2.45 4.44
C ILE A 41 -14.59 -1.23 3.71
N ILE A 42 -13.48 -0.69 4.22
CA ILE A 42 -12.82 0.48 3.62
C ILE A 42 -12.19 0.17 2.26
N GLY A 43 -11.72 -1.07 2.04
CA GLY A 43 -11.15 -1.48 0.76
C GLY A 43 -10.15 -2.63 0.83
N PHE A 44 -9.50 -2.88 -0.30
CA PHE A 44 -8.47 -3.90 -0.49
C PHE A 44 -7.34 -3.35 -1.37
N GLY A 45 -6.13 -3.88 -1.19
CA GLY A 45 -4.94 -3.21 -1.69
C GLY A 45 -3.65 -4.00 -1.65
N GLY A 46 -2.57 -3.28 -1.96
CA GLY A 46 -1.19 -3.76 -1.90
C GLY A 46 -0.22 -2.68 -1.42
N ALA A 47 1.05 -3.04 -1.26
CA ALA A 47 2.09 -2.10 -0.84
C ALA A 47 2.79 -1.45 -2.03
N PHE A 48 2.93 -0.12 -1.98
CA PHE A 48 3.77 0.68 -2.86
C PHE A 48 5.14 0.84 -2.21
N THR A 49 6.05 -0.10 -2.48
CA THR A 49 7.44 -0.08 -1.99
C THR A 49 8.37 0.45 -3.06
N GLU A 50 9.59 0.88 -2.67
CA GLU A 50 10.62 1.27 -3.64
C GLU A 50 10.93 0.09 -4.59
N SER A 51 10.95 -1.16 -4.08
CA SER A 51 11.11 -2.35 -4.92
C SER A 51 9.97 -2.57 -5.92
N SER A 52 8.70 -2.32 -5.55
CA SER A 52 7.59 -2.49 -6.50
C SER A 52 7.62 -1.42 -7.59
N ALA A 53 7.95 -0.18 -7.23
CA ALA A 53 8.20 0.90 -8.19
C ALA A 53 9.38 0.59 -9.11
N TYR A 54 10.49 0.11 -8.55
CA TYR A 54 11.70 -0.28 -9.29
C TYR A 54 11.42 -1.43 -10.26
N ASN A 55 10.79 -2.52 -9.81
CA ASN A 55 10.48 -3.65 -10.70
C ASN A 55 9.60 -3.24 -11.87
N LEU A 56 8.57 -2.41 -11.61
CA LEU A 56 7.70 -1.88 -12.66
C LEU A 56 8.41 -0.91 -13.61
N SER A 57 9.46 -0.20 -13.18
CA SER A 57 10.24 0.68 -14.06
C SER A 57 11.23 -0.08 -14.95
N ARG A 58 11.50 -1.35 -14.66
CA ARG A 58 12.48 -2.19 -15.38
C ARG A 58 11.88 -2.96 -16.57
N ILE A 59 10.56 -2.97 -16.71
CA ILE A 59 9.84 -3.60 -17.82
C ILE A 59 9.39 -2.55 -18.85
N ASN A 60 9.02 -2.98 -20.05
CA ASN A 60 8.51 -2.08 -21.08
C ASN A 60 7.19 -1.40 -20.65
N LYS A 61 6.88 -0.28 -21.30
CA LYS A 61 5.74 0.57 -20.96
C LYS A 61 4.42 -0.19 -21.03
N GLU A 62 4.22 -1.01 -22.05
CA GLU A 62 3.00 -1.76 -22.29
C GLU A 62 2.77 -2.82 -21.20
N ALA A 63 3.82 -3.53 -20.79
CA ALA A 63 3.76 -4.49 -19.70
C ALA A 63 3.50 -3.81 -18.35
N ARG A 64 4.14 -2.66 -18.09
CA ARG A 64 3.91 -1.85 -16.89
C ARG A 64 2.46 -1.38 -16.80
N GLU A 65 1.92 -0.82 -17.89
CA GLU A 65 0.54 -0.36 -17.95
C GLU A 65 -0.46 -1.51 -17.75
N ARG A 66 -0.23 -2.66 -18.39
CA ARG A 66 -1.06 -3.85 -18.16
C ARG A 66 -1.05 -4.31 -16.70
N ALA A 67 0.12 -4.31 -16.05
CA ALA A 67 0.24 -4.70 -14.65
C ALA A 67 -0.53 -3.75 -13.73
N ILE A 68 -0.34 -2.43 -13.88
CA ILE A 68 -1.05 -1.42 -13.08
C ILE A 68 -2.56 -1.50 -13.34
N LYS A 69 -2.98 -1.58 -14.60
CA LYS A 69 -4.40 -1.74 -14.96
C LYS A 69 -5.02 -2.97 -14.32
N ALA A 70 -4.34 -4.12 -14.35
CA ALA A 70 -4.84 -5.36 -13.76
C ALA A 70 -5.11 -5.25 -12.25
N TYR A 71 -4.32 -4.46 -11.51
CA TYR A 71 -4.53 -4.22 -10.09
C TYR A 71 -5.62 -3.19 -9.80
N PHE A 72 -5.60 -2.06 -10.49
CA PHE A 72 -6.32 -0.86 -10.05
C PHE A 72 -7.58 -0.54 -10.86
N ASP A 73 -7.70 -1.01 -12.10
CA ASP A 73 -8.91 -0.76 -12.90
C ASP A 73 -10.10 -1.55 -12.31
N PRO A 74 -11.24 -0.90 -12.01
CA PRO A 74 -12.39 -1.56 -11.40
C PRO A 74 -13.26 -2.36 -12.39
N VAL A 75 -13.04 -2.20 -13.69
CA VAL A 75 -13.80 -2.86 -14.75
C VAL A 75 -13.01 -4.01 -15.36
N ASP A 76 -11.77 -3.71 -15.75
CA ASP A 76 -10.88 -4.63 -16.47
C ASP A 76 -9.81 -5.25 -15.56
N GLY A 77 -9.78 -4.88 -14.28
CA GLY A 77 -8.87 -5.38 -13.26
C GLY A 77 -9.60 -5.85 -12.00
N ILE A 78 -8.87 -5.86 -10.87
CA ILE A 78 -9.41 -6.29 -9.56
C ILE A 78 -9.82 -5.11 -8.66
N GLY A 79 -9.68 -3.87 -9.14
CA GLY A 79 -10.21 -2.68 -8.47
C GLY A 79 -9.62 -2.38 -7.08
N TYR A 80 -8.30 -2.56 -6.89
CA TYR A 80 -7.64 -2.11 -5.66
C TYR A 80 -7.87 -0.62 -5.43
N ASN A 81 -8.22 -0.26 -4.19
CA ASN A 81 -8.57 1.10 -3.79
C ASN A 81 -7.85 1.59 -2.52
N ILE A 82 -7.06 0.71 -1.90
CA ILE A 82 -6.18 1.05 -0.77
C ILE A 82 -4.73 0.73 -1.14
N GLY A 83 -3.80 1.53 -0.63
CA GLY A 83 -2.37 1.30 -0.71
C GLY A 83 -1.70 1.39 0.65
N ARG A 84 -0.53 0.77 0.78
CA ARG A 84 0.37 0.98 1.91
C ARG A 84 1.71 1.50 1.43
N VAL A 85 2.27 2.49 2.11
CA VAL A 85 3.65 2.96 1.91
C VAL A 85 4.44 2.79 3.21
N SER A 86 5.74 2.57 3.07
CA SER A 86 6.65 2.75 4.20
C SER A 86 6.93 4.23 4.39
N ILE A 87 6.87 4.69 5.64
CA ILE A 87 7.51 5.95 6.01
C ILE A 87 8.99 5.62 6.06
N HIS A 88 9.78 6.22 5.18
CA HIS A 88 11.18 5.93 4.84
C HIS A 88 11.45 4.48 4.42
N GLY A 89 12.72 4.06 4.49
CA GLY A 89 13.15 2.74 4.03
C GLY A 89 12.50 1.57 4.77
N CYS A 90 12.24 0.52 4.00
CA CYS A 90 11.84 -0.81 4.48
C CYS A 90 12.80 -1.88 3.96
N ASP A 91 12.58 -3.13 4.35
CA ASP A 91 13.26 -4.32 3.81
C ASP A 91 13.05 -4.50 2.29
N PHE A 92 11.98 -3.93 1.73
CA PHE A 92 11.72 -3.85 0.27
C PHE A 92 12.16 -2.50 -0.33
N SER A 93 13.12 -1.83 0.28
CA SER A 93 13.84 -0.70 -0.32
C SER A 93 15.16 -1.15 -0.96
N LEU A 94 15.67 -0.38 -1.92
CA LEU A 94 16.94 -0.65 -2.60
C LEU A 94 18.15 -0.38 -1.69
N GLY A 95 17.91 0.21 -0.52
CA GLY A 95 18.87 0.33 0.58
C GLY A 95 18.18 0.94 1.80
N SER A 96 18.85 0.91 2.95
CA SER A 96 18.36 1.57 4.16
C SER A 96 18.47 3.10 4.02
N TYR A 97 17.42 3.82 4.41
CA TYR A 97 17.44 5.28 4.44
C TYR A 97 16.39 5.84 5.42
N LEU A 98 16.64 7.07 5.83
CA LEU A 98 15.72 7.95 6.54
C LEU A 98 15.48 9.18 5.66
N TYR A 99 14.40 9.93 5.90
CA TYR A 99 14.20 11.24 5.30
C TYR A 99 15.06 12.35 5.90
N ILE A 100 15.85 12.08 6.94
CA ILE A 100 16.72 13.05 7.61
C ILE A 100 18.14 12.52 7.68
N LYS A 101 19.11 13.43 7.82
CA LYS A 101 20.50 13.09 8.14
C LYS A 101 20.64 12.60 9.58
N ASP A 102 21.71 11.87 9.83
CA ASP A 102 22.01 11.36 11.16
C ASP A 102 22.15 12.51 12.18
N TYR A 103 21.53 12.33 13.35
CA TYR A 103 21.52 13.28 14.47
C TYR A 103 20.83 14.63 14.21
N ASP A 104 20.00 14.73 13.17
CA ASP A 104 19.15 15.91 12.93
C ASP A 104 17.84 15.83 13.73
N ASP A 105 17.89 16.29 14.97
CA ASP A 105 16.72 16.31 15.85
C ASP A 105 15.76 17.47 15.56
N SER A 106 16.18 18.48 14.78
CA SER A 106 15.33 19.62 14.36
C SER A 106 14.53 19.32 13.08
N LEU A 107 14.87 18.23 12.37
CA LEU A 107 14.25 17.81 11.12
C LEU A 107 14.44 18.83 9.98
N GLU A 108 15.51 19.61 10.02
CA GLU A 108 15.85 20.61 8.99
C GLU A 108 16.25 19.98 7.67
N SER A 109 16.83 18.78 7.71
CA SER A 109 17.26 18.02 6.52
C SER A 109 16.16 17.12 5.93
N PHE A 110 14.91 17.26 6.39
CA PHE A 110 13.79 16.40 5.97
C PHE A 110 13.55 16.47 4.46
N ASP A 111 13.72 15.34 3.77
CA ASP A 111 13.56 15.20 2.33
C ASP A 111 12.99 13.82 1.95
N ILE A 112 11.91 13.82 1.16
CA ILE A 112 11.26 12.61 0.64
C ILE A 112 11.57 12.39 -0.85
N SER A 113 12.58 13.04 -1.42
CA SER A 113 12.94 12.93 -2.85
C SER A 113 13.13 11.47 -3.31
N ARG A 114 13.60 10.59 -2.43
CA ARG A 114 13.75 9.16 -2.70
C ARG A 114 12.44 8.45 -3.03
N ASP A 115 11.33 8.94 -2.49
CA ASP A 115 10.00 8.36 -2.69
C ASP A 115 9.37 8.77 -4.02
N GLN A 116 10.04 9.60 -4.83
CA GLN A 116 9.48 10.09 -6.10
C GLN A 116 9.01 8.96 -7.02
N SER A 117 9.70 7.82 -7.02
CA SER A 117 9.30 6.64 -7.81
C SER A 117 8.02 5.98 -7.28
N ILE A 118 7.85 5.93 -5.96
CA ILE A 118 6.67 5.42 -5.26
C ILE A 118 5.47 6.33 -5.53
N ILE A 119 5.64 7.64 -5.36
CA ILE A 119 4.60 8.65 -5.60
C ILE A 119 4.14 8.61 -7.06
N LYS A 120 5.08 8.51 -8.01
CA LYS A 120 4.74 8.34 -9.42
C LYS A 120 3.93 7.07 -9.67
N LEU A 121 4.27 5.96 -9.01
CA LEU A 121 3.51 4.72 -9.14
C LEU A 121 2.08 4.86 -8.58
N ILE A 122 1.90 5.55 -7.45
CA ILE A 122 0.59 5.85 -6.88
C ILE A 122 -0.26 6.63 -7.88
N HIS A 123 0.25 7.72 -8.46
CA HIS A 123 -0.51 8.48 -9.46
C HIS A 123 -0.83 7.68 -10.72
N ASP A 124 0.09 6.82 -11.17
CA ASP A 124 -0.20 5.95 -12.31
C ASP A 124 -1.29 4.93 -11.98
N ALA A 125 -1.36 4.44 -10.74
CA ALA A 125 -2.44 3.60 -10.26
C ALA A 125 -3.78 4.35 -10.16
N GLU A 126 -3.79 5.57 -9.63
CA GLU A 126 -4.98 6.44 -9.52
C GLU A 126 -5.63 6.72 -10.89
N LYS A 127 -4.82 6.84 -11.96
CA LYS A 127 -5.34 7.01 -13.33
C LYS A 127 -6.21 5.84 -13.77
N TYR A 128 -5.84 4.61 -13.43
CA TYR A 128 -6.62 3.41 -13.76
C TYR A 128 -7.77 3.19 -12.78
N ALA A 129 -7.57 3.48 -11.50
CA ALA A 129 -8.61 3.41 -10.48
C ALA A 129 -9.75 4.43 -10.73
N LYS A 130 -9.46 5.54 -11.42
CA LYS A 130 -10.36 6.68 -11.62
C LYS A 130 -10.84 7.31 -10.30
N THR A 131 -10.10 7.07 -9.23
CA THR A 131 -10.33 7.62 -7.89
C THR A 131 -8.99 7.75 -7.17
N LYS A 132 -8.96 8.54 -6.11
CA LYS A 132 -7.82 8.58 -5.19
C LYS A 132 -7.71 7.26 -4.44
N ILE A 133 -6.48 6.75 -4.34
CA ILE A 133 -6.18 5.55 -3.57
C ILE A 133 -5.92 6.01 -2.14
N GLN A 134 -6.59 5.41 -1.16
CA GLN A 134 -6.32 5.71 0.25
C GLN A 134 -4.99 5.09 0.66
N ILE A 135 -4.04 5.89 1.14
CA ILE A 135 -2.70 5.41 1.48
C ILE A 135 -2.50 5.33 2.99
N LEU A 136 -2.22 4.13 3.50
CA LEU A 136 -1.74 3.93 4.86
C LEU A 136 -0.21 4.07 4.91
N GLY A 137 0.29 5.04 5.69
CA GLY A 137 1.71 5.19 6.00
C GLY A 137 2.11 4.45 7.27
N SER A 138 3.22 3.71 7.26
CA SER A 138 3.77 3.09 8.49
C SER A 138 5.30 3.03 8.45
N PRO A 139 6.01 3.40 9.53
CA PRO A 139 7.47 3.28 9.59
C PRO A 139 7.89 1.86 9.99
N TRP A 140 9.11 1.47 9.63
CA TRP A 140 9.70 0.19 10.08
C TRP A 140 10.46 0.37 11.39
N THR A 141 11.15 1.51 11.54
CA THR A 141 11.92 1.83 12.75
C THR A 141 12.10 3.34 12.88
N PRO A 142 12.13 3.91 14.09
CA PRO A 142 12.69 5.24 14.28
C PRO A 142 14.19 5.29 13.89
N PRO A 143 14.76 6.50 13.68
CA PRO A 143 16.20 6.68 13.54
C PRO A 143 16.99 6.02 14.67
N PHE A 144 18.16 5.44 14.37
CA PHE A 144 18.86 4.60 15.34
C PHE A 144 19.26 5.36 16.61
N TRP A 145 19.71 6.62 16.50
CA TRP A 145 20.06 7.46 17.65
C TRP A 145 18.85 7.89 18.49
N MET A 146 17.62 7.65 17.99
CA MET A 146 16.38 7.88 18.73
C MET A 146 15.97 6.69 19.61
N LYS A 147 16.71 5.58 19.54
CA LYS A 147 16.39 4.32 20.22
C LYS A 147 17.36 4.03 21.35
N ASP A 148 16.87 3.36 22.39
CA ASP A 148 17.67 2.96 23.56
C ASP A 148 18.88 2.07 23.21
N ASN A 149 18.73 1.21 22.22
CA ASN A 149 19.75 0.26 21.77
C ASN A 149 20.61 0.74 20.59
N HIS A 150 20.39 1.96 20.08
CA HIS A 150 21.12 2.54 18.94
C HIS A 150 21.14 1.65 17.68
N SER A 151 20.16 0.75 17.53
CA SER A 151 20.13 -0.21 16.43
C SER A 151 18.95 0.04 15.49
N PRO A 152 19.16 0.10 14.17
CA PRO A 152 18.05 0.18 13.21
C PRO A 152 17.30 -1.15 13.04
N ILE A 153 17.89 -2.29 13.42
CA ILE A 153 17.35 -3.63 13.06
C ILE A 153 17.13 -4.58 14.25
N GLN A 154 17.69 -4.32 15.43
CA GLN A 154 17.61 -5.23 16.59
C GLN A 154 16.48 -4.85 17.58
N GLY A 155 15.32 -4.43 17.08
CA GLY A 155 14.23 -3.94 17.93
C GLY A 155 14.62 -2.67 18.69
N GLY A 156 14.26 -2.55 19.97
CA GLY A 156 14.52 -1.37 20.80
C GLY A 156 13.29 -0.47 20.99
N LYS A 157 13.40 0.50 21.88
CA LYS A 157 12.32 1.44 22.22
C LYS A 157 12.73 2.86 21.85
N LEU A 158 11.76 3.62 21.32
CA LEU A 158 11.91 5.06 21.15
C LEU A 158 12.15 5.70 22.52
N LEU A 159 13.21 6.51 22.64
CA LEU A 159 13.50 7.23 23.88
C LEU A 159 12.45 8.33 24.10
N PRO A 160 11.94 8.53 25.33
CA PRO A 160 10.92 9.56 25.62
C PRO A 160 11.27 10.96 25.14
N LYS A 161 12.56 11.34 25.18
CA LYS A 161 13.03 12.64 24.71
C LYS A 161 12.78 12.91 23.22
N TYR A 162 12.58 11.87 22.40
CA TYR A 162 12.32 12.00 20.97
C TYR A 162 10.86 11.82 20.58
N TYR A 163 9.92 11.69 21.53
CA TYR A 163 8.51 11.49 21.20
C TYR A 163 7.96 12.63 20.34
N GLN A 164 8.28 13.89 20.68
CA GLN A 164 7.84 15.04 19.90
C GLN A 164 8.51 15.11 18.53
N THR A 165 9.84 14.92 18.47
CA THR A 165 10.57 14.88 17.19
C THR A 165 10.02 13.79 16.28
N TRP A 166 9.72 12.61 16.82
CA TRP A 166 9.14 11.51 16.07
C TRP A 166 7.72 11.83 15.61
N ALA A 167 6.87 12.43 16.44
CA ALA A 167 5.54 12.89 16.02
C ALA A 167 5.64 13.93 14.87
N ASN A 168 6.55 14.90 14.98
CA ASN A 168 6.79 15.89 13.94
C ASN A 168 7.30 15.26 12.63
N TYR A 169 8.04 14.16 12.72
CA TYR A 169 8.49 13.39 11.55
C TYR A 169 7.32 12.81 10.75
N PHE A 170 6.30 12.27 11.43
CA PHE A 170 5.06 11.81 10.76
C PHE A 170 4.31 12.98 10.13
N VAL A 171 4.18 14.11 10.83
CA VAL A 171 3.49 15.30 10.29
C VAL A 171 4.18 15.77 9.01
N LYS A 172 5.51 15.92 9.01
CA LYS A 172 6.27 16.28 7.80
C LYS A 172 6.09 15.27 6.66
N PHE A 173 6.07 13.96 6.97
CA PHE A 173 5.79 12.94 5.97
C PHE A 173 4.41 13.11 5.33
N ILE A 174 3.36 13.30 6.14
CA ILE A 174 1.99 13.50 5.66
C ILE A 174 1.92 14.76 4.79
N GLU A 175 2.41 15.89 5.29
CA GLU A 175 2.41 17.16 4.56
C GLU A 175 3.14 17.08 3.22
N GLU A 176 4.30 16.40 3.17
CA GLU A 176 5.08 16.28 1.94
C GLU A 176 4.42 15.35 0.90
N TYR A 177 3.74 14.29 1.33
CA TYR A 177 2.94 13.43 0.45
C TYR A 177 1.69 14.16 -0.07
N GLU A 178 1.01 14.92 0.80
CA GLU A 178 -0.17 15.71 0.43
C GLU A 178 0.16 16.84 -0.55
N LYS A 179 1.31 17.53 -0.35
CA LYS A 179 1.84 18.52 -1.33
C LYS A 179 2.06 17.92 -2.72
N ARG A 180 2.32 16.61 -2.78
CA ARG A 180 2.47 15.85 -4.04
C ARG A 180 1.16 15.20 -4.50
N GLY A 181 0.04 15.50 -3.84
CA GLY A 181 -1.30 15.06 -4.24
C GLY A 181 -1.62 13.62 -3.87
N VAL A 182 -0.91 13.04 -2.90
CA VAL A 182 -1.19 11.72 -2.34
C VAL A 182 -1.81 11.88 -0.96
N SER A 183 -3.05 11.40 -0.79
CA SER A 183 -3.75 11.48 0.49
C SER A 183 -3.31 10.35 1.41
N ILE A 184 -2.78 10.70 2.58
CA ILE A 184 -2.47 9.75 3.64
C ILE A 184 -3.70 9.58 4.52
N PHE A 185 -4.15 8.35 4.67
CA PHE A 185 -5.23 7.97 5.58
C PHE A 185 -4.72 8.08 7.03
N SER A 186 -5.35 8.97 7.81
CA SER A 186 -5.10 9.21 9.23
C SER A 186 -6.34 8.90 10.06
#